data_AF-A0A2M7ZCV3-F1
#
_entry.id   AF-A0A2M7ZCV3-F1
#
_cell.length_a   1.000
_cell.length_b   1.000
_cell.length_c   1.000
_cell.angle_alpha   90.00
_cell.angle_beta   90.00
_cell.angle_gamma   90.00
#
_symmetry.space_group_name_H-M   'P 1'
#
loop_
_entity.id
_entity.type
_entity.pdbx_description
1 polymer ?
#
loop_
_entity_poly.entity_id
_entity_poly.type
_entity_poly.pdbx_seq_one_letter_code
_entity_poly.pdbx_strand_id
1 'polypeptide(L)'
;MKKQFYIYISFIVLSLLLSSCISSKSIYKPPSQENLQNKYIKEFNRPYNEIWDALINYSASTFFGIDNFEKESGLLTLSFGASNPQDYITGGYWKTDIVYGVNELHFEGDYVEYLSLYQNGSLVGKMNIVVKKIDDNNTRVVVNARYVFSTNATDANGRSYNNTWNFNTGGCSEIMVSNASKGTQPTRTLCPTYKAENAILSALE
;
A
#
# COMPACT_ATOMS: atom_id res chain seq x y z
N MET A 1 18.47 -45.94 43.24
CA MET A 1 18.32 -44.47 43.15
C MET A 1 19.27 -43.81 42.14
N LYS A 2 20.59 -44.10 42.11
CA LYS A 2 21.53 -43.46 41.17
C LYS A 2 21.18 -43.67 39.67
N LYS A 3 20.71 -44.85 39.28
CA LYS A 3 20.35 -45.17 37.87
C LYS A 3 19.16 -44.37 37.32
N GLN A 4 18.18 -44.03 38.17
CA GLN A 4 17.05 -43.19 37.76
C GLN A 4 17.48 -41.72 37.62
N PHE A 5 18.39 -41.24 38.46
CA PHE A 5 18.94 -39.88 38.38
C PHE A 5 19.66 -39.60 37.04
N TYR A 6 20.42 -40.57 36.51
CA TYR A 6 21.06 -40.45 35.19
C TYR A 6 20.07 -40.43 34.02
N ILE A 7 18.93 -41.12 34.14
CA ILE A 7 17.87 -41.11 33.12
C ILE A 7 17.19 -39.74 33.06
N TYR A 8 16.89 -39.13 34.22
CA TYR A 8 16.32 -37.78 34.27
C TYR A 8 17.27 -36.70 33.73
N ILE A 9 18.58 -36.80 34.03
CA ILE A 9 19.59 -35.88 33.46
C ILE A 9 19.69 -36.07 31.94
N SER A 10 19.66 -37.31 31.44
CA SER A 10 19.71 -37.59 30.00
C SER A 10 18.48 -37.04 29.26
N PHE A 11 17.30 -37.04 29.89
CA PHE A 11 16.08 -36.49 29.30
C PHE A 11 16.11 -34.95 29.25
N ILE A 12 16.64 -34.31 30.29
CA ILE A 12 16.80 -32.83 30.35
C ILE A 12 17.83 -32.33 29.32
N VAL A 13 18.94 -33.06 29.13
CA VAL A 13 19.97 -32.71 28.12
C VAL A 13 19.44 -32.89 26.70
N LEU A 14 18.61 -33.91 26.44
CA LEU A 14 18.00 -34.12 25.13
C LEU A 14 16.96 -33.03 24.78
N SER A 15 16.23 -32.51 25.77
CA SER A 15 15.27 -31.41 25.56
C SER A 15 15.93 -30.04 25.26
N LEU A 16 17.20 -29.84 25.61
CA LEU A 16 17.93 -28.59 25.34
C LEU A 16 18.44 -28.48 23.90
N LEU A 17 18.53 -29.60 23.17
CA LEU A 17 19.03 -29.66 21.79
C LEU A 17 17.96 -29.42 20.71
N LEU A 18 16.69 -29.29 21.09
CA LEU A 18 15.58 -28.97 20.16
C LEU A 18 15.31 -27.45 20.05
N SER A 19 16.27 -26.60 20.43
CA SER A 19 16.18 -25.16 20.18
C SER A 19 16.39 -24.87 18.69
N SER A 20 15.32 -24.96 17.91
CA SER A 20 15.30 -24.53 16.52
C SER A 20 15.64 -23.03 16.45
N CYS A 21 16.83 -22.72 15.97
CA CYS A 21 17.25 -21.35 15.74
C CYS A 21 16.47 -20.80 14.53
N ILE A 22 15.65 -19.77 14.74
CA ILE A 22 14.98 -19.06 13.64
C ILE A 22 16.04 -18.22 12.93
N SER A 23 16.36 -18.57 11.68
CA SER A 23 17.12 -17.71 10.78
C SER A 23 16.15 -16.93 9.91
N SER A 24 16.19 -15.60 10.02
CA SER A 24 15.42 -14.68 9.17
C SER A 24 16.38 -13.69 8.52
N LYS A 25 16.34 -13.59 7.19
CA LYS A 25 17.06 -12.53 6.46
C LYS A 25 16.04 -11.77 5.63
N SER A 26 15.93 -10.47 5.88
CA SER A 26 15.06 -9.60 5.10
C SER A 26 15.86 -8.45 4.50
N ILE A 27 15.46 -8.02 3.31
CA ILE A 27 16.03 -6.89 2.59
C ILE A 27 14.88 -5.93 2.28
N TYR A 28 15.07 -4.68 2.64
CA TYR A 28 14.14 -3.59 2.35
C TYR A 28 14.86 -2.49 1.60
N LYS A 29 14.24 -1.99 0.53
CA LYS A 29 14.65 -0.76 -0.14
C LYS A 29 13.42 0.13 -0.30
N PRO A 30 13.38 1.32 0.31
CA PRO A 30 12.22 2.21 0.19
C PRO A 30 12.00 2.61 -1.28
N PRO A 31 10.77 3.00 -1.65
CA PRO A 31 10.45 3.44 -2.99
C PRO A 31 11.26 4.70 -3.35
N SER A 32 11.75 4.78 -4.59
CA SER A 32 12.42 5.96 -5.09
C SER A 32 11.39 7.06 -5.37
N GLN A 33 11.61 8.26 -4.81
CA GLN A 33 10.86 9.45 -5.18
C GLN A 33 11.39 9.94 -6.53
N GLU A 34 10.90 9.38 -7.63
CA GLU A 34 11.13 9.98 -8.96
C GLU A 34 10.52 11.38 -9.02
N ASN A 35 10.88 12.18 -10.02
CA ASN A 35 10.34 13.54 -10.17
C ASN A 35 8.89 13.46 -10.71
N LEU A 36 7.90 13.71 -9.83
CA LEU A 36 6.47 13.39 -10.03
C LEU A 36 5.67 14.49 -10.71
N GLN A 37 6.33 15.43 -11.38
CA GLN A 37 5.64 16.53 -12.07
C GLN A 37 4.67 15.97 -13.12
N ASN A 38 3.45 16.49 -13.15
CA ASN A 38 2.41 16.26 -14.16
C ASN A 38 1.66 14.91 -14.15
N LYS A 39 1.84 14.05 -13.13
CA LYS A 39 1.09 12.77 -13.04
C LYS A 39 -0.34 12.88 -12.47
N TYR A 40 -0.76 14.08 -12.07
CA TYR A 40 -2.04 14.31 -11.39
C TYR A 40 -2.72 15.61 -11.84
N ILE A 41 -2.18 16.27 -12.85
CA ILE A 41 -2.70 17.49 -13.47
C ILE A 41 -2.52 17.39 -14.97
N LYS A 42 -3.57 17.70 -15.74
CA LYS A 42 -3.52 17.71 -17.19
C LYS A 42 -4.40 18.80 -17.77
N GLU A 43 -3.96 19.36 -18.89
CA GLU A 43 -4.76 20.27 -19.72
C GLU A 43 -5.23 19.54 -20.96
N PHE A 44 -6.49 19.78 -21.31
CA PHE A 44 -7.17 19.20 -22.45
C PHE A 44 -7.62 20.32 -23.36
N ASN A 45 -7.35 20.19 -24.65
CA ASN A 45 -7.89 21.06 -25.69
C ASN A 45 -9.32 20.61 -26.05
N ARG A 46 -10.19 20.59 -25.04
CA ARG A 46 -11.62 20.30 -25.14
C ARG A 46 -12.44 21.22 -24.22
N PRO A 47 -13.67 21.59 -24.62
CA PRO A 47 -14.56 22.40 -23.79
C PRO A 47 -14.89 21.76 -22.44
N TYR A 48 -15.15 22.60 -21.45
CA TYR A 48 -15.47 22.18 -20.08
C TYR A 48 -16.57 21.10 -20.00
N ASN A 49 -17.68 21.32 -20.72
CA ASN A 49 -18.83 20.41 -20.67
C ASN A 49 -18.48 19.02 -21.19
N GLU A 50 -17.66 18.92 -22.24
CA GLU A 50 -17.26 17.62 -22.76
C GLU A 50 -16.38 16.84 -21.78
N ILE A 51 -15.43 17.52 -21.14
CA ILE A 51 -14.56 16.92 -20.13
C ILE A 51 -15.36 16.51 -18.90
N TRP A 52 -16.28 17.37 -18.45
CA TRP A 52 -17.15 17.07 -17.32
C TRP A 52 -18.02 15.84 -17.58
N ASP A 53 -18.67 15.79 -18.74
CA ASP A 53 -19.56 14.68 -19.09
C ASP A 53 -18.76 13.37 -19.27
N ALA A 54 -17.57 13.43 -19.88
CA ALA A 54 -16.65 12.29 -19.97
C ALA A 54 -16.22 11.79 -18.58
N LEU A 55 -15.89 12.70 -17.67
CA LEU A 55 -15.48 12.38 -16.30
C LEU A 55 -16.60 11.67 -15.52
N ILE A 56 -17.83 12.18 -15.60
CA ILE A 56 -18.99 11.55 -14.95
C ILE A 56 -19.25 10.16 -15.54
N ASN A 57 -19.23 10.02 -16.87
CA ASN A 57 -19.47 8.75 -17.54
C ASN A 57 -18.40 7.69 -17.18
N TYR A 58 -17.13 8.08 -17.15
CA TYR A 58 -16.05 7.19 -16.74
C TYR A 58 -16.18 6.79 -15.26
N SER A 59 -16.44 7.75 -14.38
CA SER A 59 -16.58 7.48 -12.94
C SER A 59 -17.76 6.55 -12.64
N ALA A 60 -18.89 6.73 -13.34
CA ALA A 60 -20.08 5.89 -13.16
C ALA A 60 -19.95 4.47 -13.76
N SER A 61 -19.01 4.24 -14.68
CA SER A 61 -18.81 2.95 -15.36
C SER A 61 -17.67 2.10 -14.78
N THR A 62 -16.99 2.60 -13.75
CA THR A 62 -15.83 1.95 -13.13
C THR A 62 -16.10 1.59 -11.67
N PHE A 63 -15.09 1.06 -10.97
CA PHE A 63 -15.18 0.70 -9.56
C PHE A 63 -15.11 1.92 -8.61
N PHE A 64 -14.92 3.14 -9.14
CA PHE A 64 -14.91 4.35 -8.35
C PHE A 64 -16.33 4.66 -7.85
N GLY A 65 -16.49 4.79 -6.54
CA GLY A 65 -17.74 5.26 -5.94
C GLY A 65 -17.83 6.77 -6.06
N ILE A 66 -18.90 7.31 -6.64
CA ILE A 66 -19.15 8.76 -6.63
C ILE A 66 -19.67 9.15 -5.25
N ASP A 67 -18.88 9.91 -4.50
CA ASP A 67 -19.25 10.41 -3.18
C ASP A 67 -20.05 11.73 -3.29
N ASN A 68 -19.63 12.62 -4.21
CA ASN A 68 -20.25 13.93 -4.43
C ASN A 68 -19.88 14.49 -5.81
N PHE A 69 -20.75 15.27 -6.44
CA PHE A 69 -20.43 16.02 -7.67
C PHE A 69 -21.16 17.37 -7.71
N GLU A 70 -20.48 18.41 -8.20
CA GLU A 70 -21.03 19.77 -8.30
C GLU A 70 -20.50 20.45 -9.57
N LYS A 71 -21.28 20.39 -10.66
CA LYS A 71 -20.87 20.81 -12.02
C LYS A 71 -20.51 22.29 -12.09
N GLU A 72 -21.17 23.16 -11.33
CA GLU A 72 -20.87 24.60 -11.37
C GLU A 72 -19.50 24.93 -10.75
N SER A 73 -19.09 24.15 -9.74
CA SER A 73 -17.78 24.32 -9.10
C SER A 73 -16.66 23.52 -9.77
N GLY A 74 -17.02 22.57 -10.65
CA GLY A 74 -16.09 21.62 -11.25
C GLY A 74 -15.54 20.58 -10.27
N LEU A 75 -16.21 20.36 -9.14
CA LEU A 75 -15.78 19.41 -8.11
C LEU A 75 -16.46 18.04 -8.28
N LEU A 76 -15.66 16.99 -8.37
CA LEU A 76 -16.10 15.60 -8.25
C LEU A 76 -15.27 14.92 -7.15
N THR A 77 -15.94 14.27 -6.20
CA THR A 77 -15.29 13.45 -5.18
C THR A 77 -15.61 11.99 -5.41
N LEU A 78 -14.56 11.17 -5.45
CA LEU A 78 -14.66 9.72 -5.62
C LEU A 78 -14.06 8.99 -4.43
N SER A 79 -14.53 7.78 -4.16
CA SER A 79 -13.91 6.83 -3.24
C SER A 79 -13.53 5.55 -3.98
N PHE A 80 -12.49 4.87 -3.51
CA PHE A 80 -12.12 3.55 -4.02
C PHE A 80 -11.51 2.65 -2.96
N GLY A 81 -11.66 1.35 -3.15
CA GLY A 81 -10.80 0.34 -2.58
C GLY A 81 -10.01 -0.34 -3.69
N ALA A 82 -9.02 -1.16 -3.32
CA ALA A 82 -8.26 -1.95 -4.28
C ALA A 82 -8.12 -3.38 -3.78
N SER A 83 -8.48 -4.35 -4.64
CA SER A 83 -8.17 -5.77 -4.39
C SER A 83 -6.66 -6.03 -4.45
N ASN A 84 -5.94 -5.25 -5.26
CA ASN A 84 -4.47 -5.25 -5.37
C ASN A 84 -3.92 -3.87 -4.98
N PRO A 85 -3.74 -3.57 -3.68
CA PRO A 85 -3.22 -2.27 -3.23
C PRO A 85 -1.89 -1.85 -3.86
N GLN A 86 -1.00 -2.81 -4.15
CA GLN A 86 0.32 -2.61 -4.75
C GLN A 86 0.27 -1.94 -6.14
N ASP A 87 -0.88 -2.01 -6.81
CA ASP A 87 -1.10 -1.32 -8.08
C ASP A 87 -1.18 0.20 -7.92
N TYR A 88 -1.65 0.68 -6.76
CA TYR A 88 -1.97 2.09 -6.50
C TYR A 88 -0.97 2.77 -5.57
N ILE A 89 -0.34 1.97 -4.70
CA ILE A 89 0.68 2.42 -3.76
C ILE A 89 1.83 1.41 -3.77
N THR A 90 3.05 1.88 -3.49
CA THR A 90 4.24 1.05 -3.41
C THR A 90 4.94 1.27 -2.07
N GLY A 91 5.45 0.19 -1.50
CA GLY A 91 6.36 0.26 -0.36
C GLY A 91 7.81 0.03 -0.74
N GLY A 92 8.12 0.02 -2.04
CA GLY A 92 9.43 -0.33 -2.55
C GLY A 92 9.70 -1.83 -2.45
N TYR A 93 10.96 -2.20 -2.64
CA TYR A 93 11.37 -3.60 -2.73
C TYR A 93 11.44 -4.25 -1.34
N TRP A 94 10.84 -5.44 -1.25
CA TRP A 94 10.90 -6.31 -0.10
C TRP A 94 11.30 -7.72 -0.51
N LYS A 95 12.28 -8.26 0.18
CA LYS A 95 12.62 -9.69 0.12
C LYS A 95 12.72 -10.24 1.52
N THR A 96 12.14 -11.40 1.75
CA THR A 96 12.30 -12.11 3.02
C THR A 96 12.37 -13.61 2.82
N ASP A 97 13.33 -14.20 3.52
CA ASP A 97 13.52 -15.63 3.66
C ASP A 97 13.35 -15.96 5.15
N ILE A 98 12.27 -16.65 5.50
CA ILE A 98 12.00 -17.02 6.89
C ILE A 98 11.80 -18.52 7.01
N VAL A 99 12.61 -19.15 7.84
CA VAL A 99 12.52 -20.60 8.12
C VAL A 99 12.06 -20.80 9.56
N TYR A 100 10.90 -21.45 9.71
CA TYR A 100 10.31 -21.85 10.99
C TYR A 100 10.12 -23.37 11.02
N GLY A 101 11.15 -24.10 11.45
CA GLY A 101 11.12 -25.57 11.45
C GLY A 101 11.09 -26.12 10.03
N VAL A 102 9.97 -26.76 9.65
CA VAL A 102 9.74 -27.30 8.30
C VAL A 102 9.03 -26.32 7.36
N ASN A 103 8.55 -25.19 7.89
CA ASN A 103 7.86 -24.18 7.09
C ASN A 103 8.86 -23.13 6.63
N GLU A 104 8.81 -22.84 5.33
CA GLU A 104 9.61 -21.80 4.71
C GLU A 104 8.68 -20.77 4.07
N LEU A 105 8.91 -19.49 4.40
CA LEU A 105 8.29 -18.38 3.70
C LEU A 105 9.37 -17.70 2.86
N HIS A 106 9.18 -17.76 1.55
CA HIS A 106 9.96 -17.02 0.57
C HIS A 106 9.05 -15.97 -0.06
N PHE A 107 9.48 -14.72 -0.02
CA PHE A 107 8.82 -13.64 -0.74
C PHE A 107 9.86 -12.69 -1.32
N GLU A 108 9.63 -12.25 -2.55
CA GLU A 108 10.40 -11.22 -3.22
C GLU A 108 9.44 -10.42 -4.11
N GLY A 109 9.29 -9.11 -3.85
CA GLY A 109 8.29 -8.27 -4.51
C GLY A 109 8.14 -6.89 -3.88
N ASP A 110 6.98 -6.26 -4.08
CA ASP A 110 6.66 -4.98 -3.44
C ASP A 110 6.29 -5.19 -1.96
N TYR A 111 6.71 -4.27 -1.09
CA TYR A 111 6.38 -4.37 0.33
C TYR A 111 4.87 -4.30 0.60
N VAL A 112 4.09 -3.53 -0.16
CA VAL A 112 2.62 -3.47 -0.03
C VAL A 112 2.00 -4.82 -0.39
N GLU A 113 2.51 -5.49 -1.43
CA GLU A 113 2.04 -6.82 -1.82
C GLU A 113 2.28 -7.83 -0.69
N TYR A 114 3.47 -7.81 -0.08
CA TYR A 114 3.75 -8.62 1.11
C TYR A 114 2.75 -8.34 2.24
N LEU A 115 2.46 -7.07 2.52
CA LEU A 115 1.51 -6.69 3.57
C LEU A 115 0.08 -7.14 3.25
N SER A 116 -0.34 -7.06 1.99
CA SER A 116 -1.66 -7.53 1.56
C SER A 116 -1.79 -9.05 1.67
N LEU A 117 -0.76 -9.81 1.28
CA LEU A 117 -0.78 -11.27 1.34
C LEU A 117 -0.67 -11.83 2.76
N TYR A 118 0.17 -11.22 3.60
CA TYR A 118 0.58 -11.80 4.88
C TYR A 118 0.14 -11.00 6.12
N GLN A 119 -0.38 -9.78 5.96
CA GLN A 119 -0.75 -8.89 7.08
C GLN A 119 -2.11 -8.21 6.90
N ASN A 120 -3.02 -8.81 6.13
CA ASN A 120 -4.37 -8.30 5.87
C ASN A 120 -4.38 -6.83 5.43
N GLY A 121 -3.43 -6.45 4.57
CA GLY A 121 -3.29 -5.10 4.06
C GLY A 121 -4.48 -4.68 3.20
N SER A 122 -5.10 -3.56 3.54
CA SER A 122 -6.26 -2.99 2.84
C SER A 122 -6.06 -1.51 2.55
N LEU A 123 -6.41 -1.11 1.32
CA LEU A 123 -6.34 0.26 0.84
C LEU A 123 -7.73 0.88 0.73
N VAL A 124 -7.88 2.06 1.32
CA VAL A 124 -9.00 2.97 1.09
C VAL A 124 -8.48 4.27 0.52
N GLY A 125 -9.03 4.68 -0.61
CA GLY A 125 -8.70 5.91 -1.32
C GLY A 125 -9.89 6.86 -1.41
N LYS A 126 -9.61 8.16 -1.34
CA LYS A 126 -10.57 9.22 -1.69
C LYS A 126 -9.92 10.20 -2.64
N MET A 127 -10.57 10.52 -3.74
CA MET A 127 -10.09 11.48 -4.74
C MET A 127 -10.96 12.73 -4.76
N ASN A 128 -10.31 13.88 -4.79
CA ASN A 128 -10.92 15.15 -5.14
C ASN A 128 -10.43 15.56 -6.52
N ILE A 129 -11.36 15.63 -7.46
CA ILE A 129 -11.11 15.97 -8.85
C ILE A 129 -11.69 17.36 -9.09
N VAL A 130 -10.87 18.26 -9.63
CA VAL A 130 -11.26 19.62 -9.94
C VAL A 130 -11.07 19.86 -11.44
N VAL A 131 -12.17 20.15 -12.12
CA VAL A 131 -12.22 20.53 -13.54
C VAL A 131 -12.36 22.05 -13.61
N LYS A 132 -11.46 22.72 -14.33
CA LYS A 132 -11.48 24.18 -14.50
C LYS A 132 -11.47 24.55 -15.97
N LYS A 133 -12.44 25.35 -16.39
CA LYS A 133 -12.41 26.03 -17.67
C LYS A 133 -11.24 27.03 -17.69
N ILE A 134 -10.35 26.90 -18.66
CA ILE A 134 -9.30 27.89 -18.95
C ILE A 134 -9.86 28.91 -19.93
N ASP A 135 -10.43 28.42 -21.03
CA ASP A 135 -11.16 29.19 -22.04
C ASP A 135 -12.26 28.30 -22.68
N ASP A 136 -12.88 28.74 -23.77
CA ASP A 136 -13.99 28.01 -24.41
C ASP A 136 -13.61 26.62 -24.93
N ASN A 137 -12.33 26.40 -25.25
CA ASN A 137 -11.83 25.14 -25.82
C ASN A 137 -10.80 24.45 -24.92
N ASN A 138 -10.33 25.08 -23.85
CA ASN A 138 -9.30 24.49 -22.98
C ASN A 138 -9.81 24.27 -21.56
N THR A 139 -9.55 23.08 -21.04
CA THR A 139 -9.96 22.65 -19.69
C THR A 139 -8.78 22.03 -18.96
N ARG A 140 -8.59 22.42 -17.70
CA ARG A 140 -7.60 21.82 -16.81
C ARG A 140 -8.28 20.89 -15.82
N VAL A 141 -7.73 19.69 -15.64
CA VAL A 141 -8.18 18.73 -14.63
C VAL A 141 -7.04 18.48 -13.64
N VAL A 142 -7.37 18.52 -12.35
CA VAL A 142 -6.46 18.16 -11.25
C VAL A 142 -7.11 17.05 -10.45
N VAL A 143 -6.36 15.97 -10.19
CA VAL A 143 -6.82 14.81 -9.42
C VAL A 143 -5.95 14.67 -8.18
N ASN A 144 -6.52 14.84 -6.99
CA ASN A 144 -5.80 14.63 -5.73
C ASN A 144 -6.41 13.47 -4.96
N ALA A 145 -5.66 12.40 -4.80
CA ALA A 145 -6.02 11.25 -3.99
C ALA A 145 -5.42 11.34 -2.58
N ARG A 146 -6.21 10.97 -1.59
CA ARG A 146 -5.77 10.61 -0.24
C ARG A 146 -5.81 9.09 -0.13
N TYR A 147 -4.70 8.51 0.30
CA TYR A 147 -4.50 7.09 0.49
C TYR A 147 -4.44 6.77 1.98
N VAL A 148 -5.24 5.80 2.42
CA VAL A 148 -5.16 5.23 3.76
C VAL A 148 -4.96 3.73 3.61
N PHE A 149 -3.76 3.25 3.91
CA PHE A 149 -3.43 1.82 3.90
C PHE A 149 -3.28 1.33 5.33
N SER A 150 -4.02 0.27 5.69
CA SER A 150 -3.96 -0.32 7.02
C SER A 150 -3.65 -1.81 6.94
N THR A 151 -2.96 -2.31 7.96
CA THR A 151 -2.63 -3.73 8.14
C THR A 151 -3.06 -4.21 9.51
N ASN A 152 -3.32 -5.49 9.63
CA ASN A 152 -3.58 -6.17 10.89
C ASN A 152 -2.91 -7.55 10.85
N ALA A 153 -1.85 -7.70 11.65
CA ALA A 153 -1.09 -8.94 11.77
C ALA A 153 -1.05 -9.42 13.21
N THR A 154 -0.99 -10.73 13.42
CA THR A 154 -0.80 -11.34 14.74
C THR A 154 0.48 -12.18 14.73
N ASP A 155 1.37 -12.00 15.72
CA ASP A 155 2.56 -12.84 15.83
C ASP A 155 2.25 -14.22 16.43
N ALA A 156 3.27 -15.08 16.47
CA ALA A 156 3.19 -16.42 17.07
C ALA A 156 2.84 -16.41 18.58
N ASN A 157 3.00 -15.27 19.26
CA ASN A 157 2.64 -15.11 20.67
C ASN A 157 1.21 -14.57 20.86
N GLY A 158 0.45 -14.42 19.77
CA GLY A 158 -0.91 -13.87 19.80
C GLY A 158 -0.98 -12.35 19.94
N ARG A 159 0.15 -11.63 19.78
CA ARG A 159 0.17 -10.16 19.83
C ARG A 159 -0.26 -9.60 18.49
N SER A 160 -1.26 -8.71 18.50
CA SER A 160 -1.70 -8.02 17.29
C SER A 160 -0.95 -6.71 17.07
N TYR A 161 -0.64 -6.45 15.81
CA TYR A 161 0.04 -5.26 15.33
C TYR A 161 -0.81 -4.64 14.23
N ASN A 162 -1.11 -3.35 14.41
CA ASN A 162 -1.81 -2.57 13.40
C ASN A 162 -0.88 -1.45 12.96
N ASN A 163 -0.70 -1.34 11.65
CA ASN A 163 0.04 -0.22 11.05
C ASN A 163 -0.88 0.49 10.08
N THR A 164 -0.85 1.82 10.10
CA THR A 164 -1.60 2.66 9.17
C THR A 164 -0.68 3.72 8.56
N TRP A 165 -0.70 3.80 7.23
CA TRP A 165 -0.07 4.86 6.46
C TRP A 165 -1.15 5.76 5.89
N ASN A 166 -0.93 7.08 5.99
CA ASN A 166 -1.84 8.09 5.45
C ASN A 166 -1.01 9.14 4.70
N PHE A 167 -1.26 9.26 3.41
CA PHE A 167 -0.54 10.17 2.52
C PHE A 167 -1.45 10.60 1.36
N ASN A 168 -1.04 11.66 0.67
CA ASN A 168 -1.75 12.19 -0.49
C ASN A 168 -0.91 12.03 -1.75
N THR A 169 -1.52 12.23 -2.92
CA THR A 169 -0.82 12.51 -4.18
C THR A 169 0.34 13.47 -3.96
N GLY A 170 1.51 13.16 -4.54
CA GLY A 170 2.71 13.97 -4.38
C GLY A 170 3.52 13.69 -3.11
N GLY A 171 2.99 12.93 -2.14
CA GLY A 171 3.64 12.67 -0.86
C GLY A 171 3.73 11.19 -0.51
N CYS A 172 4.68 10.86 0.35
CA CYS A 172 4.81 9.54 0.96
C CYS A 172 4.56 9.61 2.46
N SER A 173 4.20 8.49 3.07
CA SER A 173 4.13 8.33 4.52
C SER A 173 5.20 7.37 4.99
N GLU A 174 5.96 7.75 6.01
CA GLU A 174 6.89 6.87 6.71
C GLU A 174 6.43 6.68 8.15
N ILE A 175 6.42 5.42 8.62
CA ILE A 175 6.10 5.08 10.00
C ILE A 175 7.18 4.18 10.58
N MET A 176 7.27 4.13 11.91
CA MET A 176 8.00 3.09 12.63
C MET A 176 7.12 1.84 12.76
N VAL A 177 7.59 0.69 12.29
CA VAL A 177 6.85 -0.57 12.43
C VAL A 177 7.18 -1.27 13.74
N SER A 178 6.16 -1.83 14.40
CA SER A 178 6.30 -2.41 15.74
C SER A 178 7.17 -3.67 15.80
N ASN A 179 7.37 -4.36 14.68
CA ASN A 179 8.15 -5.60 14.60
C ASN A 179 9.02 -5.60 13.33
N ALA A 180 10.03 -4.72 13.31
CA ALA A 180 10.94 -4.63 12.17
C ALA A 180 11.76 -5.91 12.02
N SER A 181 11.78 -6.49 10.81
CA SER A 181 12.60 -7.66 10.52
C SER A 181 14.09 -7.37 10.73
N LYS A 182 14.81 -8.34 11.31
CA LYS A 182 16.26 -8.24 11.53
C LYS A 182 16.99 -7.91 10.23
N GLY A 183 17.92 -6.95 10.31
CA GLY A 183 18.71 -6.51 9.16
C GLY A 183 18.04 -5.45 8.28
N THR A 184 16.83 -4.99 8.64
CA THR A 184 16.14 -3.88 7.96
C THR A 184 16.06 -2.65 8.85
N GLN A 185 15.88 -1.47 8.26
CA GLN A 185 15.57 -0.25 9.01
C GLN A 185 14.26 -0.43 9.79
N PRO A 186 14.03 0.28 10.91
CA PRO A 186 12.79 0.15 11.69
C PRO A 186 11.60 0.89 11.06
N THR A 187 11.83 1.68 10.01
CA THR A 187 10.79 2.46 9.34
C THR A 187 10.35 1.84 8.01
N ARG A 188 9.14 2.16 7.59
CA ARG A 188 8.55 1.73 6.31
C ARG A 188 7.83 2.88 5.65
N THR A 189 8.09 3.07 4.37
CA THR A 189 7.66 4.21 3.57
C THR A 189 6.71 3.72 2.49
N LEU A 190 5.51 4.28 2.41
CA LEU A 190 4.56 4.02 1.32
C LEU A 190 4.35 5.29 0.49
N CYS A 191 4.32 5.14 -0.83
CA CYS A 191 4.14 6.22 -1.79
C CYS A 191 3.07 5.86 -2.84
N PRO A 192 2.39 6.85 -3.46
CA PRO A 192 1.51 6.61 -4.59
C PRO A 192 2.28 6.12 -5.83
N THR A 193 1.67 5.20 -6.61
CA THR A 193 2.14 4.85 -7.96
C THR A 193 1.56 5.78 -9.03
N TYR A 194 0.59 6.63 -8.66
CA TYR A 194 -0.22 7.48 -9.53
C TYR A 194 -1.22 6.74 -10.43
N LYS A 195 -1.44 5.44 -10.22
CA LYS A 195 -2.36 4.67 -11.07
C LYS A 195 -3.80 5.16 -10.97
N ALA A 196 -4.26 5.58 -9.78
CA ALA A 196 -5.63 6.08 -9.60
C ALA A 196 -5.85 7.41 -10.33
N GLU A 197 -4.92 8.35 -10.17
CA GLU A 197 -4.95 9.66 -10.81
C GLU A 197 -4.86 9.54 -12.33
N ASN A 198 -3.95 8.71 -12.83
CA ASN A 198 -3.78 8.47 -14.26
C ASN A 198 -4.97 7.75 -14.88
N ALA A 199 -5.64 6.84 -14.16
CA ALA A 199 -6.85 6.18 -14.66
C ALA A 199 -7.94 7.21 -14.99
N ILE A 200 -8.11 8.23 -14.16
CA ILE A 200 -9.02 9.36 -14.43
C ILE A 200 -8.50 10.18 -15.61
N LEU A 201 -7.26 10.67 -15.57
CA LEU A 201 -6.75 11.61 -16.57
C LEU A 201 -6.67 11.00 -17.98
N SER A 202 -6.28 9.74 -18.10
CA SER A 202 -6.19 9.05 -19.39
C SER A 202 -7.56 8.73 -19.99
N ALA A 203 -8.61 8.60 -19.17
CA ALA A 203 -9.96 8.37 -19.67
C ALA A 203 -10.62 9.61 -20.30
N LEU A 204 -10.01 10.79 -20.12
CA LEU A 204 -10.52 12.07 -20.63
C LEU A 204 -9.83 12.50 -21.94
N GLU A 205 -8.83 11.74 -22.39
CA GLU A 205 -8.18 11.89 -23.71
C GLU A 205 -9.18 11.58 -24.83
#